data_AF-A0A9P4HA57-F1
#
_entry.id   AF-A0A9P4HA57-F1
#
_cell.length_a   1.000
_cell.length_b   1.000
_cell.length_c   1.000
_cell.angle_alpha   90.00
_cell.angle_beta   90.00
_cell.angle_gamma   90.00
#
_symmetry.space_group_name_H-M   'P 1'
#
loop_
_entity.id
_entity.type
_entity.pdbx_description
1 polymer ?
#
loop_
_entity_poly.entity_id
_entity_poly.type
_entity_poly.pdbx_seq_one_letter_code
_entity_poly.pdbx_strand_id
1 'polypeptide(L)'
;TLYVERVEYIQDAGATRIRLWSEWYDACLKVDRGRNDKFVEACVSTIVFVEEDYIKRKLDFVTEVYALLEMDDPVLANQILNDLEILWTWKKDEFILKLEI
;
A
#
# COMPACT_ATOMS: atom_id res chain seq x y z
N THR A 1 -0.50 20.40 0.48
CA THR A 1 0.49 20.42 -0.63
C THR A 1 0.22 19.19 -1.47
N LEU A 2 0.64 19.19 -2.74
CA LEU A 2 0.43 18.03 -3.64
C LEU A 2 0.97 16.72 -3.04
N TYR A 3 2.07 16.78 -2.29
CA TYR A 3 2.64 15.65 -1.57
C TYR A 3 1.66 15.09 -0.51
N VAL A 4 1.13 15.94 0.37
CA VAL A 4 0.17 15.53 1.41
C VAL A 4 -1.10 14.96 0.79
N GLU A 5 -1.65 15.61 -0.24
CA GLU A 5 -2.86 15.15 -0.94
C GLU A 5 -2.66 13.78 -1.62
N ARG A 6 -1.47 13.51 -2.20
CA ARG A 6 -1.15 12.19 -2.77
C ARG A 6 -1.01 11.12 -1.69
N VAL A 7 -0.38 11.44 -0.55
CA VAL A 7 -0.24 10.52 0.58
C VAL A 7 -1.61 10.13 1.12
N GLU A 8 -2.49 11.09 1.35
CA GLU A 8 -3.87 10.88 1.81
C GLU A 8 -4.65 10.03 0.81
N TYR A 9 -4.60 10.35 -0.49
CA TYR A 9 -5.28 9.58 -1.52
C TYR A 9 -4.84 8.10 -1.56
N ILE A 10 -3.53 7.84 -1.49
CA ILE A 10 -3.00 6.47 -1.48
C ILE A 10 -3.51 5.72 -0.25
N GLN A 11 -3.50 6.35 0.92
CA GLN A 11 -4.01 5.76 2.16
C GLN A 11 -5.50 5.43 2.07
N ASP A 12 -6.33 6.41 1.70
CA ASP A 12 -7.78 6.27 1.66
C ASP A 12 -8.23 5.25 0.62
N ALA A 13 -7.63 5.27 -0.57
CA ALA A 13 -7.96 4.33 -1.64
C ALA A 13 -7.58 2.89 -1.28
N GLY A 14 -6.39 2.69 -0.69
CA GLY A 14 -5.94 1.39 -0.22
C GLY A 14 -6.83 0.83 0.89
N ALA A 15 -7.07 1.62 1.93
CA ALA A 15 -7.91 1.24 3.05
C ALA A 15 -9.36 0.94 2.63
N THR A 16 -9.92 1.77 1.75
CA THR A 16 -11.29 1.57 1.24
C THR A 16 -11.43 0.26 0.47
N ARG A 17 -10.47 -0.07 -0.40
CA ARG A 17 -10.52 -1.30 -1.20
C ARG A 17 -10.39 -2.55 -0.32
N ILE A 18 -9.45 -2.54 0.63
CA ILE A 18 -9.28 -3.65 1.58
C ILE A 18 -10.57 -3.84 2.39
N ARG A 19 -11.11 -2.76 2.96
CA ARG A 19 -12.36 -2.80 3.74
C ARG A 19 -13.52 -3.41 2.96
N LEU A 20 -13.75 -2.96 1.72
CA LEU A 20 -14.86 -3.47 0.89
C LEU A 20 -14.72 -4.97 0.61
N TRP A 21 -13.51 -5.46 0.35
CA TRP A 21 -13.28 -6.88 0.12
C TRP A 21 -13.43 -7.71 1.40
N SER A 22 -13.01 -7.19 2.57
CA SER A 22 -13.25 -7.82 3.86
C SER A 22 -14.75 -7.88 4.20
N GLU A 23 -15.49 -6.80 3.96
CA GLU A 23 -16.95 -6.77 4.17
C GLU A 23 -17.67 -7.78 3.28
N TRP A 24 -17.22 -7.92 2.02
CA TRP A 24 -17.79 -8.89 1.09
C TRP A 24 -17.48 -10.33 1.50
N TYR A 25 -16.26 -10.59 1.95
CA TYR A 25 -15.85 -11.87 2.53
C TYR A 25 -16.75 -12.25 3.73
N ASP A 26 -16.93 -11.33 4.69
CA ASP A 26 -17.75 -11.56 5.88
C ASP A 26 -19.24 -11.78 5.56
N ALA A 27 -19.78 -11.07 4.57
CA ALA A 27 -21.15 -11.27 4.09
C ALA A 27 -21.33 -12.66 3.47
N CYS A 28 -20.32 -13.17 2.76
CA CYS A 28 -20.35 -14.48 2.12
C CYS A 28 -20.13 -15.65 3.10
N LEU A 29 -19.58 -15.40 4.28
CA LEU A 29 -19.56 -16.38 5.38
C LEU A 29 -20.94 -16.56 6.05
N LYS A 30 -21.88 -15.63 5.86
CA LYS A 30 -23.14 -15.56 6.63
C LYS A 30 -24.38 -16.19 5.99
N VAL A 31 -24.28 -16.89 4.85
CA VAL A 31 -25.48 -17.46 4.19
C VAL A 31 -25.41 -18.98 3.98
N ASP A 32 -26.20 -19.64 4.82
CA ASP A 32 -26.99 -20.87 4.64
C ASP A 32 -26.78 -21.71 3.35
N ARG A 33 -26.46 -22.99 3.56
CA ARG A 33 -26.55 -24.17 2.66
C ARG A 33 -25.63 -24.29 1.43
N GLY A 34 -24.69 -23.39 1.20
CA GLY A 34 -23.73 -23.57 0.10
C GLY A 34 -22.46 -22.80 0.29
N ARG A 35 -21.61 -23.21 1.24
CA ARG A 35 -20.23 -22.73 1.33
C ARG A 35 -19.56 -22.96 -0.02
N ASN A 36 -19.35 -21.88 -0.78
CA ASN A 36 -18.67 -21.96 -2.06
C ASN A 36 -17.19 -21.71 -1.80
N ASP A 37 -16.46 -22.77 -1.45
CA ASP A 37 -15.04 -22.68 -1.09
C ASP A 37 -14.21 -22.00 -2.18
N LYS A 38 -14.57 -22.15 -3.46
CA LYS A 38 -13.93 -21.45 -4.59
C LYS A 38 -14.15 -19.94 -4.55
N PHE A 39 -15.31 -19.48 -4.07
CA PHE A 39 -15.60 -18.06 -3.92
C PHE A 39 -14.82 -17.47 -2.73
N VAL A 40 -14.75 -18.19 -1.61
CA VAL A 40 -13.94 -17.83 -0.45
C VAL A 40 -12.47 -17.70 -0.83
N GLU A 41 -11.95 -18.68 -1.59
CA GLU A 41 -10.58 -18.66 -2.11
C GLU A 41 -10.33 -17.46 -3.05
N ALA A 42 -11.29 -17.12 -3.93
CA ALA A 42 -11.20 -15.94 -4.79
C ALA A 42 -11.16 -14.63 -3.99
N CYS A 43 -11.94 -14.51 -2.91
CA CYS A 43 -11.88 -13.37 -2.00
C CYS A 43 -10.52 -13.26 -1.31
N VAL A 44 -9.99 -14.37 -0.77
CA VAL A 44 -8.67 -14.39 -0.12
C VAL A 44 -7.57 -13.99 -1.11
N SER A 45 -7.56 -14.58 -2.31
CA SER A 45 -6.59 -14.23 -3.36
C SER A 45 -6.67 -12.77 -3.76
N THR A 46 -7.88 -12.20 -3.83
CA THR A 46 -8.06 -10.79 -4.17
C THR A 46 -7.59 -9.86 -3.06
N ILE A 47 -7.85 -10.21 -1.79
CA ILE A 47 -7.34 -9.44 -0.64
C ILE A 47 -5.81 -9.40 -0.68
N VAL A 48 -5.15 -10.56 -0.84
CA VAL A 48 -3.69 -10.65 -0.94
C VAL A 48 -3.16 -9.81 -2.09
N PHE A 49 -3.78 -9.90 -3.28
CA PHE A 49 -3.39 -9.09 -4.43
C PHE A 49 -3.53 -7.58 -4.15
N VAL A 50 -4.60 -7.14 -3.48
CA VAL A 50 -4.83 -5.73 -3.15
C VAL A 50 -3.82 -5.23 -2.11
N GLU A 51 -3.46 -6.06 -1.13
CA GLU A 51 -2.40 -5.75 -0.16
C GLU A 51 -1.04 -5.57 -0.86
N GLU A 52 -0.68 -6.48 -1.76
CA GLU A 52 0.55 -6.41 -2.54
C GLU A 52 0.57 -5.19 -3.48
N ASP A 53 -0.52 -4.92 -4.21
CA ASP A 53 -0.66 -3.74 -5.07
C ASP A 53 -0.55 -2.44 -4.26
N TYR A 54 -1.14 -2.41 -3.06
CA TYR A 54 -1.07 -1.26 -2.18
C TYR A 54 0.35 -0.98 -1.68
N ILE A 55 1.08 -2.03 -1.27
CA ILE A 55 2.49 -1.92 -0.88
C ILE A 55 3.34 -1.44 -2.07
N LYS A 56 3.11 -2.01 -3.26
CA LYS A 56 3.84 -1.63 -4.47
C LYS A 56 3.66 -0.16 -4.82
N ARG A 57 2.42 0.35 -4.82
CA ARG A 57 2.15 1.78 -5.12
C ARG A 57 2.83 2.74 -4.14
N LYS A 58 2.93 2.36 -2.86
CA LYS A 58 3.69 3.13 -1.86
C LYS A 58 5.16 3.20 -2.23
N LEU A 59 5.78 2.06 -2.57
CA LEU A 59 7.17 1.99 -2.99
C LEU A 59 7.44 2.79 -4.27
N ASP A 60 6.54 2.71 -5.26
CA ASP A 60 6.64 3.47 -6.51
C ASP A 60 6.59 4.99 -6.22
N PHE A 61 5.64 5.43 -5.38
CA PHE A 61 5.54 6.84 -4.97
C PHE A 61 6.80 7.33 -4.25
N VAL A 62 7.34 6.53 -3.32
CA VAL A 62 8.58 6.91 -2.61
C VAL A 62 9.74 7.02 -3.58
N THR A 63 9.88 6.06 -4.50
CA THR A 63 10.91 6.08 -5.55
C THR A 63 10.83 7.35 -6.39
N GLU A 64 9.61 7.72 -6.84
CA GLU A 64 9.39 8.95 -7.61
C GLU A 64 9.81 10.19 -6.82
N VAL A 65 9.38 10.31 -5.56
CA VAL A 65 9.69 11.50 -4.73
C VAL A 65 11.18 11.57 -4.41
N TYR A 66 11.82 10.45 -4.10
CA TYR A 66 13.25 10.39 -3.84
C TYR A 66 14.06 10.76 -5.09
N ALA A 67 13.76 10.17 -6.25
CA ALA A 67 14.46 10.47 -7.51
C ALA A 67 14.35 11.95 -7.91
N LEU A 68 13.23 12.62 -7.56
CA LEU A 68 13.05 14.05 -7.82
C LEU A 68 13.87 14.94 -6.87
N LEU A 69 14.24 14.46 -5.69
CA LEU A 69 14.86 15.27 -4.65
C LEU A 69 16.33 14.93 -4.40
N GLU A 70 16.79 13.71 -4.67
CA GLU A 70 18.13 13.24 -4.31
C GLU A 70 19.24 14.12 -4.89
N MET A 71 19.08 14.60 -6.13
CA MET A 71 20.10 15.41 -6.80
C MET A 71 20.13 16.87 -6.30
N ASP A 72 18.99 17.41 -5.90
CA ASP A 72 18.83 18.85 -5.61
C ASP A 72 18.75 19.15 -4.10
N ASP A 73 18.13 18.26 -3.32
CA ASP A 73 17.94 18.38 -1.87
C ASP A 73 17.90 16.99 -1.17
N PRO A 74 19.07 16.38 -0.94
CA PRO A 74 19.17 15.07 -0.29
C PRO A 74 18.76 15.08 1.18
N VAL A 75 18.72 16.25 1.83
CA VAL A 75 18.25 16.38 3.22
C VAL A 75 16.74 16.24 3.26
N LEU A 76 16.03 16.94 2.37
CA LEU A 76 14.58 16.84 2.25
C LEU A 76 14.16 15.43 1.78
N ALA A 77 14.90 14.82 0.86
CA ALA A 77 14.67 13.44 0.43
C ALA A 77 14.70 12.48 1.64
N ASN A 78 15.73 12.58 2.49
CA ASN A 78 15.84 11.75 3.70
C ASN A 78 14.75 12.04 4.74
N GLN A 79 14.35 13.30 4.92
CA GLN A 79 13.24 13.65 5.82
C GLN A 79 11.93 13.00 5.36
N ILE A 80 11.63 13.08 4.07
CA ILE A 80 10.44 12.44 3.50
C ILE A 80 10.48 10.92 3.68
N LEU A 81 11.64 10.27 3.52
CA LEU A 81 11.77 8.83 3.79
C LEU A 81 11.45 8.48 5.25
N ASN A 82 11.91 9.30 6.21
CA ASN A 82 11.59 9.10 7.63
C ASN A 82 10.10 9.30 7.91
N ASP A 83 9.48 10.34 7.34
CA ASP A 83 8.05 10.61 7.53
C ASP A 83 7.20 9.46 6.96
N LEU A 84 7.59 8.93 5.79
CA LEU A 84 6.91 7.80 5.16
C LEU A 84 7.13 6.47 5.88
N GLU A 85 8.25 6.27 6.59
CA GLU A 85 8.48 5.10 7.47
C GLU A 85 7.56 5.13 8.70
N ILE A 86 7.22 6.33 9.20
CA ILE A 86 6.26 6.49 10.31
C ILE A 86 4.84 6.26 9.80
N LEU A 87 4.49 6.84 8.66
CA LEU A 87 3.14 6.76 8.09
C LEU A 87 2.82 5.38 7.52
N TRP A 88 3.82 4.71 6.98
CA TRP A 88 3.71 3.37 6.42
C TRP A 88 4.76 2.51 7.13
N THR A 89 4.33 1.46 7.83
CA THR A 89 5.25 0.48 8.43
C THR A 89 5.76 -0.49 7.36
N TRP A 90 6.68 -0.04 6.51
CA TRP A 90 7.47 -0.85 5.57
C TRP A 90 8.92 -0.83 6.03
N LYS A 91 9.74 -1.79 5.58
CA LYS A 91 11.16 -1.81 5.93
C LYS A 91 11.91 -0.82 5.06
N LYS A 92 12.11 0.41 5.54
CA LYS A 92 12.91 1.45 4.88
C LYS A 92 14.26 0.93 4.37
N ASP A 93 14.90 0.05 5.14
CA ASP A 93 16.16 -0.61 4.75
C ASP A 93 16.02 -1.41 3.44
N GLU A 94 14.90 -2.10 3.21
CA GLU A 94 14.67 -2.86 1.97
C GLU A 94 14.56 -1.94 0.74
N PHE A 95 14.17 -0.68 0.93
CA PHE A 95 14.12 0.31 -0.13
C PHE A 95 15.46 0.99 -0.37
N ILE A 96 16.19 1.33 0.68
CA ILE A 96 17.56 1.84 0.55
C ILE A 96 18.39 0.82 -0.24
N LEU A 97 18.28 -0.46 0.10
CA LEU A 97 18.94 -1.55 -0.64
C LEU A 97 18.52 -1.61 -2.13
N LYS A 98 17.30 -1.19 -2.49
CA LYS A 98 16.86 -1.14 -3.89
C LYS A 98 17.39 0.08 -4.65
N LEU A 99 17.75 1.17 -3.96
CA LEU A 99 18.34 2.35 -4.57
C LEU A 99 19.83 2.15 -4.90
N GLU A 100 20.51 1.26 -4.17
CA GLU A 100 21.95 1.00 -4.33
C GLU A 100 22.29 0.01 -5.47
N ILE A 101 21.30 -0.49 -6.21
CA ILE A 101 21.43 -1.46 -7.32
C ILE A 101 21.24 -0.75 -8.67
#